data_AF-A0A948BTY0-F1
#
_entry.id   AF-A0A948BTY0-F1
#
_cell.length_a   1.000
_cell.length_b   1.000
_cell.length_c   1.000
_cell.angle_alpha   90.00
_cell.angle_beta   90.00
_cell.angle_gamma   90.00
#
_symmetry.space_group_name_H-M   'P 1'
#
loop_
_entity.id
_entity.type
_entity.pdbx_description
1 polymer ?
#
loop_
_entity_poly.entity_id
_entity_poly.type
_entity_poly.pdbx_seq_one_letter_code
_entity_poly.pdbx_strand_id
1 'polypeptide(L)'
;MKKTLCAIIACLTISATPLFAHHAAEGIVDEEVYEMIDTMIADTPHADMTLDDIAIGMTEMTITTRTIKSLEVMIDDGLLTYIAMLDGDVSLTIMFNDDNSVTMTVLQQE
;
A
#
# COMPACT_ATOMS: atom_id res chain seq x y z
N MET A 1 -12.68 47.12 -23.15
CA MET A 1 -11.48 46.23 -23.15
C MET A 1 -11.18 45.61 -21.78
N LYS A 2 -11.54 46.21 -20.64
CA LYS A 2 -11.29 45.61 -19.30
C LYS A 2 -12.26 44.47 -18.93
N LYS A 3 -13.53 44.53 -19.38
CA LYS A 3 -14.57 43.54 -19.04
C LYS A 3 -14.42 42.20 -19.78
N THR A 4 -13.79 42.22 -20.95
CA THR A 4 -13.47 41.02 -21.74
C THR A 4 -12.22 40.29 -21.23
N LEU A 5 -11.34 40.99 -20.50
CA LEU A 5 -10.14 40.40 -19.90
C LEU A 5 -10.49 39.52 -18.67
N CYS A 6 -11.49 39.94 -17.88
CA CYS A 6 -11.98 39.15 -16.73
C CYS A 6 -12.65 37.84 -17.14
N ALA A 7 -13.27 37.76 -18.31
CA ALA A 7 -13.94 36.54 -18.78
C ALA A 7 -12.95 35.44 -19.17
N ILE A 8 -11.76 35.80 -19.67
CA ILE A 8 -10.75 34.82 -20.10
C ILE A 8 -10.04 34.18 -18.89
N ILE A 9 -9.85 34.95 -17.81
CA ILE A 9 -9.22 34.45 -16.57
C ILE A 9 -10.14 33.46 -15.84
N ALA A 10 -11.46 33.65 -15.91
CA ALA A 10 -12.44 32.77 -15.26
C ALA A 10 -12.62 31.40 -15.95
N CYS A 11 -12.24 31.27 -17.23
CA CYS A 11 -12.30 29.99 -17.95
C CYS A 11 -11.07 29.10 -17.72
N LEU A 12 -9.98 29.61 -17.14
CA LEU A 12 -8.74 28.84 -16.95
C LEU A 12 -8.69 28.02 -15.65
N THR A 13 -9.71 28.09 -14.79
CA THR A 13 -9.67 27.51 -13.43
C THR A 13 -10.47 26.22 -13.26
N ILE A 14 -10.93 25.59 -14.35
CA ILE A 14 -11.73 24.34 -14.29
C ILE A 14 -11.13 23.23 -15.16
N SER A 15 -9.81 23.16 -15.22
CA SER A 15 -9.12 21.90 -15.51
C SER A 15 -8.58 21.31 -14.21
N ALA A 16 -9.46 21.15 -13.22
CA ALA A 16 -9.28 20.07 -12.26
C ALA A 16 -9.60 18.79 -13.03
N THR A 17 -8.64 18.34 -13.84
CA THR A 17 -8.63 16.96 -14.28
C THR A 17 -8.73 16.11 -13.01
N PRO A 18 -9.54 15.04 -12.97
CA PRO A 18 -9.29 14.01 -11.98
C PRO A 18 -7.82 13.63 -12.18
N LEU A 19 -6.97 13.97 -11.22
CA LEU A 19 -5.71 13.28 -11.07
C LEU A 19 -6.16 11.88 -10.69
N PHE A 20 -6.41 11.06 -11.72
CA PHE A 20 -6.47 9.63 -11.56
C PHE A 20 -5.15 9.28 -10.89
N ALA A 21 -5.16 9.12 -9.58
CA ALA A 21 -4.14 8.39 -8.83
C ALA A 21 -4.28 6.90 -9.17
N HIS A 22 -4.37 6.59 -10.46
CA HIS A 22 -4.67 5.28 -11.01
C HIS A 22 -3.55 4.97 -12.00
N HIS A 23 -2.42 4.53 -11.44
CA HIS A 23 -1.17 4.12 -12.09
C HIS A 23 -0.01 5.12 -12.01
N ALA A 24 0.55 5.26 -10.80
CA ALA A 24 2.00 5.40 -10.64
C ALA A 24 2.66 4.01 -10.44
N ALA A 25 2.04 2.94 -10.93
CA ALA A 25 2.53 1.56 -10.78
C ALA A 25 3.07 0.96 -12.10
N GLU A 26 3.11 1.71 -13.21
CA GLU A 26 3.73 1.24 -14.48
C GLU A 26 5.27 1.18 -14.42
N GLY A 27 5.88 1.00 -13.25
CA GLY A 27 7.34 0.94 -13.14
C GLY A 27 7.93 0.66 -11.76
N ILE A 28 7.11 0.32 -10.77
CA ILE A 28 7.62 -0.21 -9.49
C ILE A 28 7.55 -1.73 -9.62
N VAL A 29 8.69 -2.40 -9.44
CA VAL A 29 8.78 -3.87 -9.44
C VAL A 29 8.26 -4.36 -8.09
N ASP A 30 7.58 -5.52 -8.03
CA ASP A 30 7.09 -6.07 -6.75
C ASP A 30 8.18 -6.18 -5.69
N GLU A 31 9.41 -6.49 -6.09
CA GLU A 31 10.59 -6.46 -5.22
C GLU A 31 10.77 -5.11 -4.52
N GLU A 32 10.61 -4.00 -5.23
CA GLU A 32 10.72 -2.66 -4.65
C GLU A 32 9.56 -2.39 -3.67
N VAL A 33 8.37 -2.93 -3.93
CA VAL A 33 7.23 -2.85 -3.00
C VAL A 33 7.51 -3.67 -1.73
N TYR A 34 8.05 -4.88 -1.87
CA TYR A 34 8.46 -5.71 -0.75
C TYR A 34 9.52 -5.01 0.12
N GLU A 35 10.52 -4.38 -0.50
CA GLU A 35 11.53 -3.59 0.21
C GLU A 35 10.93 -2.39 0.96
N MET A 36 9.95 -1.71 0.37
CA MET A 36 9.23 -0.61 1.02
C MET A 36 8.46 -1.09 2.26
N ILE A 37 7.83 -2.27 2.18
CA ILE A 37 7.10 -2.87 3.30
C ILE A 37 8.06 -3.39 4.37
N ASP A 38 9.15 -4.05 3.99
CA ASP A 38 10.18 -4.55 4.90
C ASP A 38 10.82 -3.40 5.69
N THR A 39 11.14 -2.30 5.03
CA THR A 39 11.70 -1.09 5.68
C THR A 39 10.73 -0.55 6.75
N MET A 40 9.43 -0.44 6.43
CA MET A 40 8.41 -0.02 7.40
C MET A 40 8.33 -0.98 8.60
N ILE A 41 8.43 -2.29 8.36
CA ILE A 41 8.36 -3.31 9.40
C ILE A 41 9.59 -3.28 10.29
N ALA A 42 10.78 -3.13 9.71
CA ALA A 42 12.04 -3.01 10.43
C ALA A 42 12.04 -1.81 11.39
N ASP A 43 11.39 -0.70 11.01
CA ASP A 43 11.21 0.49 11.85
C ASP A 43 10.10 0.34 12.90
N THR A 44 9.28 -0.72 12.82
CA THR A 44 8.18 -0.98 13.74
C THR A 44 8.61 -1.92 14.89
N PRO A 45 8.63 -1.47 16.15
CA PRO A 45 9.04 -2.32 17.27
C PRO A 45 8.22 -3.60 17.39
N HIS A 46 8.93 -4.74 17.44
CA HIS A 46 8.33 -6.07 17.58
C HIS A 46 7.35 -6.45 16.46
N ALA A 47 7.53 -5.88 15.27
CA ALA A 47 6.99 -6.42 14.03
C ALA A 47 8.04 -7.32 13.37
N ASP A 48 7.58 -8.32 12.63
CA ASP A 48 8.41 -9.24 11.86
C ASP A 48 7.73 -9.53 10.52
N MET A 49 8.53 -9.72 9.47
CA MET A 49 8.07 -10.04 8.12
C MET A 49 8.80 -11.27 7.59
N THR A 50 8.06 -12.12 6.89
CA THR A 50 8.62 -13.19 6.07
C THR A 50 7.99 -13.17 4.68
N LEU A 51 8.78 -13.52 3.67
CA LEU A 51 8.33 -13.77 2.30
C LEU A 51 8.61 -15.23 1.95
N ASP A 52 7.63 -15.90 1.35
CA ASP A 52 7.77 -17.28 0.87
C ASP A 52 7.14 -17.44 -0.52
N ASP A 53 7.85 -18.13 -1.40
CA ASP A 53 7.36 -18.48 -2.74
C ASP A 53 6.63 -19.82 -2.67
N ILE A 54 5.31 -19.77 -2.49
CA ILE A 54 4.51 -20.98 -2.23
C ILE A 54 4.18 -21.75 -3.50
N ALA A 55 4.23 -21.11 -4.67
CA ALA A 55 4.19 -21.76 -5.98
C ALA A 55 4.71 -20.82 -7.08
N ILE A 56 4.74 -21.31 -8.33
CA ILE A 56 5.11 -20.50 -9.50
C ILE A 56 4.11 -19.33 -9.64
N GLY A 57 4.61 -18.10 -9.56
CA GLY A 57 3.80 -16.87 -9.64
C GLY A 57 2.91 -16.64 -8.42
N MET A 58 3.20 -17.28 -7.27
CA MET A 58 2.49 -17.03 -6.03
C MET A 58 3.46 -16.80 -4.87
N THR A 59 3.37 -15.62 -4.28
CA THR A 59 4.18 -15.21 -3.13
C THR A 59 3.28 -14.93 -1.93
N GLU A 60 3.67 -15.47 -0.78
CA GLU A 60 3.03 -15.23 0.51
C GLU A 60 3.93 -14.33 1.36
N MET A 61 3.41 -13.18 1.76
CA MET A 61 4.01 -12.30 2.74
C MET A 61 3.27 -12.42 4.06
N THR A 62 3.99 -12.76 5.13
CA THR A 62 3.44 -12.84 6.49
C THR A 62 4.06 -11.77 7.36
N ILE A 63 3.21 -10.93 7.97
CA ILE A 63 3.59 -9.85 8.88
C ILE A 63 3.01 -10.18 10.25
N THR A 64 3.86 -10.27 11.27
CA THR A 64 3.42 -10.53 12.65
C THR A 64 3.74 -9.33 13.54
N THR A 65 2.76 -8.89 14.33
CA THR A 65 2.92 -7.80 15.31
C THR A 65 2.48 -8.26 16.69
N ARG A 66 3.08 -7.73 17.76
CA ARG A 66 2.71 -8.10 19.15
C ARG A 66 1.37 -7.56 19.62
N THR A 67 0.82 -6.54 18.96
CA THR A 67 -0.43 -5.91 19.36
C THR A 67 -1.21 -5.43 18.16
N ILE A 68 -2.53 -5.41 18.28
CA ILE A 68 -3.44 -4.77 17.30
C ILE A 68 -3.02 -3.32 17.05
N LYS A 69 -2.59 -2.61 18.10
CA LYS A 69 -2.21 -1.20 17.97
C LYS A 69 -0.98 -1.01 17.06
N SER A 70 -0.02 -1.93 17.11
CA SER A 70 1.13 -1.90 16.21
C SER A 70 0.69 -2.04 14.76
N LEU A 71 -0.20 -3.00 14.47
CA LEU A 71 -0.75 -3.15 13.12
C LEU A 71 -1.56 -1.93 12.67
N GLU A 72 -2.39 -1.34 13.54
CA GLU A 72 -3.14 -0.12 13.23
C GLU A 72 -2.21 1.03 12.81
N VAL A 73 -1.11 1.24 13.54
CA VAL A 73 -0.14 2.29 13.22
C VAL A 73 0.47 2.04 11.83
N MET A 74 0.83 0.81 11.51
CA MET A 74 1.36 0.48 10.18
C MET A 74 0.33 0.71 9.06
N ILE A 75 -0.94 0.37 9.30
CA ILE A 75 -2.03 0.64 8.36
C ILE A 75 -2.20 2.15 8.17
N ASP A 76 -2.17 2.92 9.25
CA ASP A 76 -2.26 4.39 9.23
C ASP A 76 -1.05 5.01 8.49
N ASP A 77 0.14 4.41 8.62
CA ASP A 77 1.38 4.82 7.96
C ASP A 77 1.48 4.35 6.49
N GLY A 78 0.48 3.62 6.00
CA GLY A 78 0.32 3.34 4.58
C GLY A 78 0.61 1.90 4.14
N LEU A 79 0.72 0.94 5.07
CA LEU A 79 0.96 -0.49 4.75
C LEU A 79 0.02 -1.02 3.66
N LEU A 80 -1.28 -0.72 3.74
CA LEU A 80 -2.27 -1.17 2.74
C LEU A 80 -2.09 -0.48 1.39
N THR A 81 -1.51 0.72 1.36
CA THR A 81 -1.18 1.42 0.12
C THR A 81 -0.04 0.69 -0.59
N TYR A 82 0.99 0.29 0.14
CA TYR A 82 2.10 -0.48 -0.43
C TYR A 82 1.62 -1.85 -0.92
N ILE A 83 0.82 -2.57 -0.13
CA ILE A 83 0.25 -3.85 -0.56
C ILE A 83 -0.60 -3.70 -1.84
N ALA A 84 -1.33 -2.59 -1.99
CA ALA A 84 -2.13 -2.31 -3.18
C ALA A 84 -1.29 -1.91 -4.41
N MET A 85 0.03 -1.74 -4.26
CA MET A 85 0.95 -1.48 -5.37
C MET A 85 1.54 -2.76 -5.96
N LEU A 86 1.39 -3.91 -5.29
CA LEU A 86 1.79 -5.21 -5.82
C LEU A 86 1.00 -5.53 -7.10
N ASP A 87 1.66 -6.15 -8.07
CA ASP A 87 1.05 -6.59 -9.32
C ASP A 87 0.21 -7.85 -9.15
N GLY A 88 -0.73 -8.07 -10.07
CA GLY A 88 -1.59 -9.26 -10.07
C GLY A 88 -2.73 -9.24 -9.04
N ASP A 89 -3.21 -10.45 -8.72
CA ASP A 89 -4.32 -10.66 -7.78
C ASP A 89 -3.80 -10.76 -6.34
N VAL A 90 -4.11 -9.74 -5.53
CA VAL A 90 -3.66 -9.65 -4.14
C VAL A 90 -4.82 -9.90 -3.18
N SER A 91 -4.63 -10.82 -2.24
CA SER A 91 -5.58 -11.12 -1.16
C SER A 91 -4.92 -10.96 0.20
N LEU A 92 -5.70 -10.50 1.18
CA LEU A 92 -5.20 -10.17 2.51
C LEU A 92 -6.09 -10.82 3.57
N THR A 93 -5.46 -11.47 4.54
CA THR A 93 -6.09 -12.07 5.72
C THR A 93 -5.46 -11.52 6.99
N ILE A 94 -6.27 -11.06 7.94
CA ILE A 94 -5.81 -10.64 9.26
C ILE A 94 -6.36 -11.62 10.30
N MET A 95 -5.46 -12.21 11.07
CA MET A 95 -5.77 -13.11 12.17
C MET A 95 -5.37 -12.47 13.49
N PHE A 96 -6.35 -12.35 14.39
CA PHE A 96 -6.12 -11.95 15.79
C PHE A 96 -5.85 -13.19 16.62
N ASN A 97 -4.64 -13.30 17.15
CA ASN A 97 -4.20 -14.48 17.89
C ASN A 97 -4.63 -14.43 19.36
N ASP A 98 -4.66 -15.59 20.02
CA ASP A 98 -5.07 -15.72 21.43
C ASP A 98 -4.12 -15.01 22.42
N ASP A 99 -2.91 -14.66 21.98
CA ASP A 99 -1.87 -14.01 22.79
C ASP A 99 -1.81 -12.48 22.62
N ASN A 100 -2.82 -11.88 21.97
CA ASN A 100 -2.92 -10.47 21.56
C ASN A 100 -2.02 -10.06 20.40
N SER A 101 -1.21 -10.96 19.85
CA SER A 101 -0.51 -10.71 18.60
C SER A 101 -1.49 -10.72 17.41
N VAL A 102 -1.05 -10.14 16.30
CA VAL A 102 -1.80 -10.12 15.06
C VAL A 102 -0.89 -10.59 13.94
N THR A 103 -1.41 -11.49 13.13
CA THR A 103 -0.74 -11.97 11.92
C THR A 103 -1.54 -11.52 10.71
N MET A 104 -0.90 -10.78 9.82
CA MET A 104 -1.43 -10.42 8.51
C MET A 104 -0.72 -11.27 7.47
N THR A 105 -1.50 -11.98 6.66
CA THR A 105 -1.00 -12.76 5.52
C THR A 105 -1.50 -12.09 4.24
N VAL A 106 -0.57 -11.74 3.36
CA VAL A 106 -0.83 -11.23 2.02
C VAL A 106 -0.42 -12.30 1.03
N LEU A 107 -1.35 -12.73 0.19
CA LEU A 107 -1.11 -13.68 -0.88
C LEU A 107 -1.24 -12.94 -2.21
N GLN A 108 -0.15 -12.88 -2.96
CA GLN A 108 -0.07 -12.32 -4.31
C GLN A 108 -0.04 -13.45 -5.33
N GLN A 109 -0.78 -13.27 -6.43
CA GLN A 109 -0.75 -14.14 -7.60
C GLN A 109 -0.52 -13.31 -8.87
N GLU A 110 0.63 -13.51 -9.52
CA GLU A 110 1.03 -12.89 -10.80
C GLU A 110 0.36 -13.52 -12.04
#